data_AF-A0A3D0FRW2-F1
#
_entry.id   AF-A0A3D0FRW2-F1
#
_cell.length_a   1.000
_cell.length_b   1.000
_cell.length_c   1.000
_cell.angle_alpha   90.00
_cell.angle_beta   90.00
_cell.angle_gamma   90.00
#
_symmetry.space_group_name_H-M   'P 1'
#
loop_
_entity.id
_entity.type
_entity.pdbx_description
1 polymer ?
#
loop_
_entity_poly.entity_id
_entity_poly.type
_entity_poly.pdbx_seq_one_letter_code
_entity_poly.pdbx_strand_id
1 'polypeptide(L)' 'RSKKTLIDTKRHYVLEAAHPSPLAKGAFFGCRHFSKTNEILLKQGKTPIIW' A
#
# COMPACT_ATOMS: atom_id res chain seq x y z
N ARG A 1 8.16 0.13 -8.67
CA ARG A 1 8.22 1.54 -9.10
C ARG A 1 7.82 1.75 -10.57
N SER A 2 8.29 0.94 -11.53
CA SER A 2 7.98 1.10 -12.96
C SER A 2 6.49 1.16 -13.34
N LYS A 3 5.61 0.53 -12.55
CA LYS A 3 4.15 0.56 -12.78
C LYS A 3 3.44 1.78 -12.18
N LYS A 4 4.10 2.55 -11.31
CA LYS A 4 3.50 3.72 -10.64
C LYS A 4 3.04 4.78 -11.63
N THR A 5 3.78 4.95 -12.73
CA THR A 5 3.48 5.92 -13.79
C THR A 5 2.18 5.64 -14.52
N LEU A 6 1.67 4.41 -14.44
CA LEU A 6 0.39 4.02 -15.04
C LEU A 6 -0.82 4.35 -14.16
N ILE A 7 -0.59 4.82 -12.92
CA ILE A 7 -1.63 5.09 -11.93
C ILE A 7 -1.85 6.60 -11.80
N ASP A 8 -3.08 7.06 -11.97
CA ASP A 8 -3.46 8.43 -11.66
C ASP A 8 -3.49 8.68 -10.15
N THR A 9 -2.43 9.29 -9.63
CA THR A 9 -2.25 9.58 -8.21
C THR A 9 -3.11 10.72 -7.68
N LYS A 10 -3.85 11.44 -8.54
CA LYS A 10 -4.87 12.41 -8.07
C LYS A 10 -6.15 11.71 -7.61
N ARG A 11 -6.40 10.49 -8.11
CA ARG A 11 -7.61 9.70 -7.83
C ARG A 11 -7.33 8.48 -6.94
N HIS A 12 -6.12 7.94 -7.04
CA HIS A 12 -5.72 6.71 -6.39
C HIS A 12 -4.52 6.90 -5.46
N TYR A 13 -4.43 6.07 -4.44
CA TYR A 13 -3.29 6.00 -3.54
C TYR A 13 -2.39 4.83 -3.90
N VAL A 14 -1.07 5.02 -3.82
CA VAL A 14 -0.07 3.97 -4.08
C VAL A 14 0.77 3.79 -2.82
N LEU A 15 0.67 2.61 -2.20
CA LEU A 15 1.53 2.20 -1.10
C LEU A 15 2.72 1.42 -1.66
N GLU A 16 3.93 1.90 -1.42
CA GLU A 16 5.17 1.25 -1.87
C GLU A 16 5.98 0.76 -0.66
N ALA A 17 6.61 -0.41 -0.79
CA ALA A 17 7.56 -0.97 0.15
C ALA A 17 8.54 -1.88 -0.61
N ALA A 18 9.63 -2.30 0.03
CA ALA A 18 10.47 -3.36 -0.51
C ALA A 18 9.67 -4.67 -0.66
N HIS A 19 10.10 -5.56 -1.54
CA HIS A 19 9.43 -6.85 -1.73
C HIS A 19 9.54 -7.71 -0.45
N PRO A 20 8.51 -8.49 -0.05
CA PRO A 20 8.56 -9.32 1.16
C PRO A 20 9.53 -10.51 1.11
N SER A 21 10.13 -10.80 -0.06
CA SER A 21 11.13 -11.88 -0.21
C SER A 21 12.31 -11.69 0.76
N PRO A 22 12.88 -12.79 1.30
CA PRO A 22 14.10 -12.76 2.12
C PRO A 22 15.26 -12.00 1.47
N LEU A 23 15.34 -11.96 0.14
CA LEU A 23 16.39 -11.24 -0.60
C LEU A 23 16.40 -9.72 -0.31
N ALA A 24 15.26 -9.15 0.08
CA ALA A 24 15.16 -7.76 0.50
C ALA A 24 15.58 -7.54 1.97
N LYS A 25 16.11 -8.57 2.64
CA LYS A 25 16.65 -8.51 4.02
C LYS A 25 15.67 -7.92 5.04
N GLY A 26 14.38 -8.27 4.91
CA GLY A 26 13.34 -7.83 5.83
C GLY A 26 12.89 -6.38 5.67
N ALA A 27 13.33 -5.66 4.63
CA ALA A 27 12.95 -4.26 4.40
C ALA A 27 11.44 -4.03 4.11
N PHE A 28 10.64 -5.09 4.03
CA PHE A 28 9.18 -5.01 4.00
C PHE A 28 8.55 -4.88 5.40
N PHE A 29 9.18 -5.44 6.44
CA PHE A 29 8.62 -5.45 7.79
C PHE A 29 8.44 -4.03 8.33
N GLY A 30 7.30 -3.78 8.97
CA GLY A 30 6.94 -2.45 9.47
C GLY A 30 6.30 -1.50 8.44
N CYS A 31 6.07 -1.92 7.19
CA CYS A 31 5.44 -1.07 6.17
C CYS A 31 3.97 -0.68 6.52
N ARG A 32 3.29 -1.53 7.30
CA ARG A 32 1.89 -1.39 7.77
C ARG A 32 0.87 -1.19 6.63
N HIS A 33 1.06 -1.86 5.49
CA HIS A 33 0.21 -1.64 4.31
C HIS A 33 -1.25 -2.05 4.52
N PHE A 34 -1.54 -3.09 5.30
CA PHE A 34 -2.91 -3.52 5.58
C PHE A 34 -3.72 -2.47 6.34
N SER A 35 -3.16 -1.97 7.46
CA SER A 35 -3.82 -0.92 8.25
C SER A 35 -3.91 0.41 7.48
N LYS A 36 -2.83 0.82 6.79
CA LYS A 36 -2.83 2.02 5.95
C LYS A 36 -3.87 1.96 4.82
N THR A 37 -4.07 0.79 4.22
CA THR A 37 -5.12 0.59 3.22
C THR A 37 -6.50 0.84 3.81
N ASN A 38 -6.78 0.28 4.99
CA ASN A 38 -8.06 0.50 5.66
C ASN A 38 -8.24 1.97 6.10
N GLU A 39 -7.19 2.64 6.58
CA GLU A 39 -7.25 4.07 6.88
C GLU A 39 -7.58 4.92 5.64
N ILE A 40 -7.02 4.58 4.48
CA ILE A 40 -7.33 5.25 3.21
C ILE A 40 -8.79 5.00 2.81
N LEU A 41 -9.27 3.76 2.91
CA LEU A 41 -10.66 3.42 2.60
C LEU A 41 -11.63 4.20 3.47
N LEU A 42 -11.39 4.25 4.78
CA LEU A 42 -12.21 5.02 5.72
C LEU A 42 -12.22 6.52 5.38
N LYS A 43 -11.06 7.10 5.06
CA LYS A 43 -10.98 8.52 4.62
C LYS A 43 -11.74 8.79 3.32
N GLN A 44 -11.90 7.78 2.47
CA GLN A 44 -12.73 7.84 1.26
C GLN A 44 -14.21 7.48 1.51
N GLY A 45 -14.62 7.25 2.76
CA GLY A 45 -15.98 6.82 3.10
C GLY A 45 -16.31 5.40 2.63
N LYS A 46 -15.30 4.55 2.41
CA LYS A 46 -15.44 3.17 1.94
C LYS A 46 -15.28 2.18 3.09
N THR A 47 -15.89 1.01 2.93
CA THR A 47 -15.78 -0.10 3.87
C THR A 47 -14.33 -0.62 3.94
N PRO A 48 -13.75 -0.78 5.14
CA PRO A 48 -12.46 -1.44 5.34
C PRO A 48 -12.47 -2.90 4.88
N ILE A 49 -11.30 -3.44 4.57
CA ILE A 49 -11.12 -4.87 4.31
C ILE A 49 -10.86 -5.61 5.62
N ILE A 50 -11.53 -6.75 5.80
CA ILE A 50 -11.19 -7.75 6.82
C ILE A 50 -10.12 -8.65 6.20
N TRP A 51 -8.87 -8.41 6.57
CA TRP A 51 -7.68 -9.09 6.03
C TRP A 51 -7.46 -10.47 6.64
#